data_AF-A0AA38CCN0-F1
#
_entry.id   AF-A0AA38CCN0-F1
#
_cell.length_a   1.000
_cell.length_b   1.000
_cell.length_c   1.000
_cell.angle_alpha   90.00
_cell.angle_beta   90.00
_cell.angle_gamma   90.00
#
_symmetry.space_group_name_H-M   'P 1'
#
loop_
_entity.id
_entity.type
_entity.pdbx_description
1 polymer ?
#
loop_
_entity_poly.entity_id
_entity_poly.type
_entity_poly.pdbx_seq_one_letter_code
_entity_poly.pdbx_strand_id
1 'polypeptide(L)' 'VKGEDSKPILVGEGKTLQIGKVAAEMEKSDFIQLFQEFPDVFTWSYDDVRGFNLKLAQHTIEMDPDAKSI' A
#
# COMPACT_ATOMS: atom_id res chain seq x y z
N VAL A 1 8.11 6.79 -11.90
CA VAL A 1 8.90 7.57 -10.91
C VAL A 1 9.64 6.57 -10.05
N LYS A 2 10.98 6.50 -10.14
CA LYS A 2 11.79 5.62 -9.28
C LYS A 2 11.71 6.15 -7.84
N GLY A 3 11.11 5.36 -6.96
CA GLY A 3 11.05 5.64 -5.53
C GLY A 3 12.40 5.34 -4.89
N GLU A 4 13.30 6.32 -4.93
CA GLU A 4 14.55 6.27 -4.18
C GLU A 4 14.29 6.71 -2.74
N ASP A 5 14.71 5.91 -1.77
CA ASP A 5 14.93 6.20 -0.33
C ASP A 5 13.73 6.49 0.59
N SER A 6 12.88 5.48 0.83
CA SER A 6 12.18 5.32 2.13
C SER A 6 12.65 4.03 2.79
N LYS A 7 12.97 4.08 4.09
CA LYS A 7 13.49 2.90 4.82
C LYS A 7 12.37 1.89 5.05
N PRO A 8 12.56 0.61 4.69
CA PRO A 8 11.57 -0.42 4.97
C PRO A 8 11.49 -0.68 6.47
N ILE A 9 10.27 -0.72 6.99
CA ILE A 9 9.95 -1.07 8.39
C ILE A 9 9.46 -2.51 8.37
N LEU A 10 10.07 -3.39 9.15
CA LEU A 10 9.58 -4.75 9.35
C LEU A 10 8.31 -4.72 10.19
N VAL A 11 7.23 -5.32 9.67
CA VAL A 11 5.90 -5.31 10.28
C VAL A 11 5.31 -6.71 10.18
N GLY A 12 5.06 -7.36 11.32
CA GLY A 12 4.53 -8.72 11.36
C GLY A 12 5.39 -9.73 10.61
N GLU A 13 4.78 -10.86 10.22
CA GLU A 13 5.27 -12.08 9.55
C GLU A 13 6.28 -11.90 8.38
N GLY A 14 7.39 -11.21 8.60
CA GLY A 14 8.41 -10.91 7.59
C GLY A 14 7.99 -9.89 6.52
N LYS A 15 6.83 -9.24 6.66
CA LYS A 15 6.34 -8.22 5.72
C LYS A 15 6.95 -6.85 6.03
N THR A 16 7.03 -5.96 5.03
CA THR A 16 7.64 -4.63 5.19
C THR A 16 6.76 -3.51 4.67
N LEU A 17 6.72 -2.40 5.39
CA LEU A 17 6.03 -1.16 4.99
C LEU A 17 7.03 -0.02 4.77
N GLN A 18 6.64 0.96 3.95
CA GLN A 18 7.41 2.18 3.71
C GLN A 18 6.56 3.40 4.05
N ILE A 19 7.15 4.39 4.72
CA ILE A 19 6.49 5.66 5.02
C ILE A 19 6.83 6.66 3.91
N GLY A 20 5.82 7.40 3.44
CA GLY A 20 6.02 8.46 2.45
C GLY A 20 6.98 9.54 2.94
N LYS A 21 7.80 10.08 2.03
CA LYS A 21 8.83 11.08 2.36
C LYS A 21 8.31 12.38 2.96
N VAL A 22 7.04 12.72 2.67
CA VAL A 22 6.42 13.99 3.06
C VAL A 22 5.95 13.98 4.52
N ALA A 23 5.86 12.81 5.15
CA ALA A 23 5.50 12.71 6.56
C ALA A 23 6.52 13.45 7.44
N ALA A 24 6.03 14.24 8.38
CA ALA A 24 6.88 14.86 9.40
C ALA A 24 7.51 13.79 10.31
N GLU A 25 8.63 14.09 10.96
CA GLU A 25 9.32 13.13 11.85
C GLU A 25 8.45 12.64 13.01
N MET A 26 7.57 13.50 13.53
CA MET A 26 6.60 13.13 14.55
C MET A 26 5.59 12.10 14.00
N GLU A 27 5.03 12.38 12.83
CA GLU A 27 4.08 11.48 12.15
C GLU A 27 4.73 10.14 11.79
N LYS A 28 6.01 10.13 11.41
CA LYS A 28 6.74 8.88 11.13
C LYS A 28 6.80 7.98 12.36
N SER A 29 7.00 8.56 13.55
CA SER A 29 7.04 7.82 14.80
C SER A 29 5.66 7.23 15.14
N ASP A 30 4.61 8.03 14.98
CA ASP A 30 3.22 7.60 15.19
C ASP A 30 2.83 6.48 14.21
N PHE A 31 3.24 6.58 12.93
CA PHE A 31 3.00 5.53 11.94
C PHE A 31 3.76 4.24 12.24
N ILE A 32 5.01 4.32 12.69
CA ILE A 32 5.77 3.13 13.11
C ILE A 32 5.04 2.41 14.24
N GLN A 33 4.57 3.15 15.25
CA GLN A 33 3.80 2.57 16.35
C GLN A 33 2.50 1.92 15.85
N LEU A 34 1.74 2.63 15.02
CA LEU A 34 0.48 2.14 14.46
C LEU A 34 0.66 0.86 13.63
N PHE A 35 1.71 0.79 12.81
CA PHE A 35 1.99 -0.39 11.99
C PHE A 35 2.36 -1.61 12.84
N GLN A 36 3.09 -1.40 13.94
CA GLN A 36 3.45 -2.46 14.87
C GLN A 36 2.27 -2.94 15.70
N GLU A 37 1.31 -2.06 16.00
CA GLU A 37 0.09 -2.40 16.74
C GLU A 37 -0.89 -3.23 15.90
N PHE A 38 -1.01 -2.94 14.60
CA PHE A 38 -1.94 -3.62 13.68
C PHE A 38 -1.25 -4.23 12.45
N PRO A 39 -0.30 -5.16 12.64
CA PRO A 39 0.49 -5.68 11.54
C PRO A 39 -0.35 -6.45 10.52
N ASP A 40 -1.40 -7.15 10.95
CA ASP A 40 -2.32 -7.88 10.09
C ASP A 40 -3.10 -6.95 9.15
N VAL A 41 -3.61 -5.83 9.66
CA VAL A 41 -4.39 -4.85 8.88
C VAL A 41 -3.54 -4.19 7.79
N PHE A 42 -2.35 -3.72 8.14
CA PHE A 42 -1.51 -2.97 7.20
C PHE A 42 -0.70 -3.86 6.26
N THR A 43 -0.60 -5.16 6.56
CA THR A 43 0.15 -6.11 5.72
C THR A 43 -0.74 -7.08 4.96
N TRP A 44 -2.06 -6.83 4.92
CA TRP A 44 -2.97 -7.56 4.05
C TRP A 44 -2.60 -7.37 2.58
N SER A 45 -2.30 -8.49 1.93
CA SER A 45 -2.32 -8.59 0.49
C SER A 45 -3.74 -8.84 0.00
N TYR A 46 -3.99 -8.55 -1.28
CA TYR A 46 -5.27 -8.91 -1.90
C TYR A 46 -5.55 -10.42 -1.85
N ASP A 47 -4.50 -11.25 -1.82
CA ASP A 47 -4.62 -12.71 -1.70
C ASP A 47 -5.11 -13.14 -0.30
N ASP A 48 -4.86 -12.33 0.73
CA ASP A 48 -5.33 -12.60 2.09
C ASP A 48 -6.87 -12.41 2.22
N VAL A 49 -7.49 -11.69 1.27
CA VAL A 49 -8.95 -11.51 1.20
C VAL A 49 -9.59 -12.73 0.52
N ARG A 50 -9.70 -13.83 1.26
CA ARG A 50 -10.39 -15.04 0.79
C ARG A 50 -11.87 -14.75 0.49
N GLY A 51 -12.22 -14.73 -0.79
CA GLY A 51 -13.60 -14.58 -1.26
C GLY A 51 -13.84 -13.42 -2.23
N PHE A 52 -12.85 -12.54 -2.42
CA PHE A 52 -12.94 -11.51 -3.46
C PHE A 52 -12.44 -12.08 -4.80
N ASN A 53 -13.36 -12.40 -5.70
CA ASN A 53 -12.97 -12.71 -7.07
C ASN A 53 -12.47 -11.42 -7.72
N LEU A 54 -11.15 -11.29 -7.91
CA LEU A 54 -10.54 -10.12 -8.54
C LEU A 54 -11.16 -9.81 -9.92
N LYS A 55 -11.70 -10.81 -10.63
CA LYS A 55 -12.44 -10.59 -11.89
C LYS A 55 -13.77 -9.85 -11.70
N LEU A 56 -14.39 -9.92 -10.53
CA LEU A 56 -15.59 -9.14 -10.17
C LEU A 56 -15.23 -7.75 -9.63
N ALA A 57 -14.07 -7.61 -9.00
CA ALA A 57 -13.60 -6.35 -8.42
C ALA A 57 -12.87 -5.44 -9.41
N GLN A 58 -12.44 -6.00 -10.54
CA GLN A 58 -11.82 -5.23 -11.62
C GLN A 58 -12.90 -4.48 -12.39
N HIS A 59 -13.08 -3.20 -12.05
CA HIS A 59 -13.76 -2.27 -12.94
C HIS A 59 -12.80 -1.92 -14.08
N THR A 60 -13.06 -2.48 -15.26
CA THR A 60 -12.43 -2.00 -16.50
C THR A 60 -13.05 -0.65 -16.82
N ILE A 61 -12.26 0.41 -16.73
CA ILE A 61 -12.62 1.68 -17.33
C ILE A 61 -12.42 1.50 -18.83
N GLU A 62 -13.51 1.46 -19.59
CA GLU A 62 -13.45 1.52 -21.05
C GLU A 62 -12.90 2.89 -21.44
N MET A 63 -11.59 2.97 -21.59
CA MET A 63 -10.92 4.15 -22.13
C MET A 63 -11.04 4.10 -23.65
N ASP A 64 -11.45 5.22 -24.23
CA ASP A 64 -11.39 5.41 -25.68
C ASP A 64 -9.93 5.21 -26.15
N PRO A 65 -9.66 4.32 -27.12
CA PRO A 65 -8.31 4.10 -27.65
C PRO A 65 -7.63 5.37 -28.17
N ASP A 66 -8.44 6.33 -28.62
CA ASP A 66 -7.98 7.62 -29.14
C ASP A 66 -8.01 8.73 -28.08
N ALA A 67 -8.38 8.40 -26.83
CA ALA A 67 -8.29 9.34 -25.73
C ALA A 67 -6.83 9.75 -25.52
N LYS A 68 -6.58 11.04 -25.73
CA LYS A 68 -5.29 11.64 -25.37
C LYS A 68 -5.16 11.61 -23.84
N SER A 69 -4.06 11.05 -23.34
CA SER A 69 -3.70 11.23 -21.93
C SER A 69 -3.61 12.72 -21.63
N ILE A 70 -4.35 13.16 -20.63
CA ILE A 70 -4.18 14.49 -20.03
C ILE A 70 -2.91 14.53 -19.18
#